data_AF-A0A4V2KBW7-F1
#
_entry.id   AF-A0A4V2KBW7-F1
#
_cell.length_a   1.000
_cell.length_b   1.000
_cell.length_c   1.000
_cell.angle_alpha   90.00
_cell.angle_beta   90.00
_cell.angle_gamma   90.00
#
_symmetry.space_group_name_H-M   'P 1'
#
loop_
_entity.id
_entity.type
_entity.pdbx_description
1 polymer ?
#
loop_
_entity_poly.entity_id
_entity_poly.type
_entity_poly.pdbx_seq_one_letter_code
_entity_poly.pdbx_strand_id
1 'polypeptide(L)'
;MKAQLEELIEKISSGCLPQDEIARIADEAAQAYADPQAFLAANPDINYDDSFPIPLGEWVVVGSLPDTVLFQADGYDELFSQIVASFGPQVSFVLTPKQLHKVEALKALNRIQVQLSSLSRETRGYVLLDFSEPLDDALQAVLVYSTDLPRVMELAVAVGIYAAPALEALKAAQSGQ
;
A
#
# COMPACT_ATOMS: atom_id res chain seq x y z
N MET A 1 0.94 18.00 -8.26
CA MET A 1 0.30 16.76 -7.79
C MET A 1 0.52 15.59 -8.75
N LYS A 2 0.10 15.61 -10.02
CA LYS A 2 0.29 14.47 -10.96
C LYS A 2 1.68 13.84 -10.93
N ALA A 3 2.74 14.62 -11.12
CA ALA A 3 4.11 14.09 -11.11
C ALA A 3 4.51 13.43 -9.77
N GLN A 4 3.97 13.92 -8.65
CA GLN A 4 4.21 13.34 -7.32
C GLN A 4 3.42 12.03 -7.15
N LEU A 5 2.19 11.97 -7.67
CA LEU A 5 1.40 10.74 -7.70
C LEU A 5 2.07 9.68 -8.58
N GLU A 6 2.57 10.06 -9.75
CA GLU A 6 3.29 9.16 -10.66
C GLU A 6 4.53 8.57 -9.98
N GLU A 7 5.37 9.41 -9.36
CA GLU A 7 6.55 8.95 -8.61
C GLU A 7 6.17 8.09 -7.39
N LEU A 8 5.08 8.43 -6.69
CA LEU A 8 4.59 7.65 -5.54
C LEU A 8 4.16 6.26 -5.99
N ILE A 9 3.31 6.18 -7.00
CA ILE A 9 2.75 4.93 -7.54
C ILE A 9 3.89 4.06 -8.10
N GLU A 10 4.84 4.65 -8.82
CA GLU A 10 6.04 3.95 -9.30
C GLU A 10 6.77 3.27 -8.12
N LYS A 11 7.03 4.00 -7.03
CA LYS A 11 7.78 3.48 -5.89
C LYS A 11 7.01 2.43 -5.09
N ILE A 12 5.72 2.61 -4.84
CA ILE A 12 4.91 1.62 -4.10
C ILE A 12 4.61 0.38 -4.95
N SER A 13 4.67 0.49 -6.27
CA SER A 13 4.55 -0.68 -7.16
C SER A 13 5.77 -1.59 -7.12
N SER A 14 6.93 -1.08 -6.67
CA SER A 14 8.20 -1.82 -6.67
C SER A 14 8.54 -2.48 -8.02
N GLY A 15 8.10 -1.89 -9.14
CA GLY A 15 8.31 -2.39 -10.50
C GLY A 15 7.27 -3.40 -11.00
N CYS A 16 6.20 -3.66 -10.26
CA CYS A 16 5.10 -4.54 -10.68
C CYS A 16 4.14 -3.90 -11.68
N LEU A 17 4.02 -2.58 -11.69
CA LEU A 17 3.12 -1.83 -12.58
C LEU A 17 3.87 -1.30 -13.81
N PRO A 18 3.32 -1.44 -15.03
CA PRO A 18 3.81 -0.77 -16.24
C PRO A 18 3.73 0.76 -16.15
N GLN A 19 4.66 1.48 -16.78
CA GLN A 19 4.72 2.95 -16.72
C GLN A 19 3.46 3.64 -17.25
N ASP A 20 2.84 3.10 -18.31
CA ASP A 20 1.61 3.63 -18.89
C ASP A 20 0.43 3.50 -17.92
N GLU A 21 0.39 2.41 -17.15
CA GLU A 21 -0.61 2.22 -16.11
C GLU A 21 -0.38 3.17 -14.93
N ILE A 22 0.87 3.33 -14.49
CA ILE A 22 1.25 4.31 -13.46
C ILE A 22 0.82 5.73 -13.88
N ALA A 23 1.13 6.13 -15.11
CA ALA A 23 0.80 7.45 -15.64
C ALA A 23 -0.72 7.67 -15.75
N ARG A 24 -1.48 6.62 -16.11
CA ARG A 24 -2.94 6.66 -16.17
C ARG A 24 -3.54 6.88 -14.78
N ILE A 25 -3.16 6.07 -13.80
CA ILE A 25 -3.68 6.18 -12.42
C ILE A 25 -3.34 7.56 -11.85
N ALA A 26 -2.11 8.04 -12.03
CA ALA A 26 -1.68 9.35 -11.56
C ALA A 26 -2.45 10.50 -12.21
N ASP A 27 -2.82 10.36 -13.48
CA ASP A 27 -3.63 11.37 -14.19
C ASP A 27 -5.07 11.39 -13.69
N GLU A 28 -5.73 10.23 -13.60
CA GLU A 28 -7.10 10.10 -13.11
C GLU A 28 -7.22 10.62 -11.67
N ALA A 29 -6.30 10.21 -10.78
CA ALA A 29 -6.25 10.69 -9.41
C ALA A 29 -6.00 12.21 -9.34
N ALA A 30 -5.09 12.76 -10.16
CA ALA A 30 -4.84 14.19 -10.18
C ALA A 30 -6.06 15.01 -10.63
N GLN A 31 -6.84 14.50 -11.59
CA GLN A 31 -8.11 15.11 -11.99
C GLN A 31 -9.13 15.08 -10.84
N ALA A 32 -9.26 13.91 -10.17
CA ALA A 32 -10.13 13.74 -9.02
C ALA A 32 -9.76 14.64 -7.83
N TYR A 33 -8.45 14.87 -7.57
CA TYR A 33 -7.99 15.83 -6.56
C TYR A 33 -8.28 17.28 -6.95
N ALA A 34 -8.19 17.63 -8.24
CA ALA A 34 -8.34 19.00 -8.72
C ALA A 34 -9.81 19.47 -8.75
N ASP A 35 -10.72 18.60 -9.20
CA ASP A 35 -12.16 18.88 -9.27
C ASP A 35 -12.98 17.59 -9.08
N PRO A 36 -13.27 17.21 -7.82
CA PRO A 36 -14.02 15.99 -7.53
C PRO A 36 -15.40 15.94 -8.19
N GLN A 37 -16.08 17.09 -8.30
CA GLN A 37 -17.43 17.16 -8.85
C GLN A 37 -17.43 16.94 -10.36
N ALA A 38 -16.50 17.59 -11.07
CA ALA A 38 -16.34 17.38 -12.52
C ALA A 38 -15.90 15.94 -12.81
N PHE A 39 -15.03 15.36 -11.97
CA PHE A 39 -14.59 13.98 -12.13
C PHE A 39 -15.74 12.99 -11.97
N LEU A 40 -16.59 13.12 -10.93
CA LEU A 40 -17.77 12.26 -10.76
C LEU A 40 -18.78 12.43 -11.90
N ALA A 41 -19.00 13.66 -12.37
CA ALA A 41 -19.89 13.92 -13.50
C ALA A 41 -19.41 13.28 -14.81
N ALA A 42 -18.09 13.19 -15.01
CA ALA A 42 -17.48 12.53 -16.16
C ALA A 42 -17.47 10.99 -16.04
N ASN A 43 -17.58 10.46 -14.82
CA ASN A 43 -17.48 9.04 -14.51
C ASN A 43 -18.71 8.57 -13.70
N PRO A 44 -19.91 8.50 -14.32
CA PRO A 44 -21.16 8.22 -13.62
C PRO A 44 -21.26 6.80 -13.04
N ASP A 45 -20.38 5.88 -13.47
CA ASP A 45 -20.33 4.50 -12.98
C ASP A 45 -19.50 4.36 -11.68
N ILE A 46 -18.79 5.41 -11.25
CA ILE A 46 -18.02 5.40 -10.01
C ILE A 46 -18.97 5.41 -8.80
N ASN A 47 -18.82 4.41 -7.94
CA ASN A 47 -19.56 4.29 -6.69
C ASN A 47 -18.77 4.93 -5.53
N TYR A 48 -18.67 6.26 -5.56
CA TYR A 48 -18.06 7.06 -4.50
C TYR A 48 -19.09 8.07 -3.96
N ASP A 49 -19.12 8.22 -2.65
CA ASP A 49 -19.90 9.23 -1.95
C ASP A 49 -19.17 9.75 -0.70
N ASP A 50 -19.76 10.73 -0.03
CA ASP A 50 -19.16 11.39 1.14
C ASP A 50 -19.15 10.53 2.42
N SER A 51 -19.57 9.26 2.36
CA SER A 51 -19.46 8.32 3.48
C SER A 51 -18.10 7.63 3.56
N PHE A 52 -17.33 7.64 2.47
CA PHE A 52 -15.96 7.14 2.48
C PHE A 52 -15.08 8.01 3.37
N PRO A 53 -14.15 7.40 4.14
CA PRO A 53 -13.32 8.15 5.08
C PRO A 53 -12.15 8.89 4.42
N ILE A 54 -11.91 8.61 3.13
CA ILE A 54 -10.83 9.18 2.32
C ILE A 54 -11.41 10.05 1.19
N PRO A 55 -10.69 11.10 0.75
CA PRO A 55 -11.12 11.93 -0.37
C PRO A 55 -11.10 11.16 -1.70
N LEU A 56 -11.91 11.59 -2.67
CA LEU A 56 -12.05 10.95 -3.98
C LEU A 56 -10.71 10.75 -4.71
N GLY A 57 -9.78 11.72 -4.62
CA GLY A 57 -8.46 11.58 -5.23
C GLY A 57 -7.63 10.43 -4.64
N GLU A 58 -7.69 10.22 -3.32
CA GLU A 58 -7.06 9.09 -2.63
C GLU A 58 -7.78 7.78 -2.98
N TRP A 59 -9.11 7.81 -2.99
CA TRP A 59 -9.95 6.67 -3.38
C TRP A 59 -9.64 6.18 -4.80
N VAL A 60 -9.44 7.09 -5.76
CA VAL A 60 -9.05 6.74 -7.13
C VAL A 60 -7.68 6.07 -7.16
N VAL A 61 -6.70 6.53 -6.37
CA VAL A 61 -5.39 5.86 -6.28
C VAL A 61 -5.57 4.44 -5.76
N VAL A 62 -6.15 4.30 -4.57
CA VAL A 62 -6.28 3.01 -3.87
C VAL A 62 -7.10 2.01 -4.68
N GLY A 63 -8.24 2.45 -5.23
CA GLY A 63 -9.14 1.60 -6.02
C GLY A 63 -8.60 1.22 -7.41
N SER A 64 -7.55 1.88 -7.89
CA SER A 64 -6.92 1.56 -9.17
C SER A 64 -5.67 0.69 -9.04
N LEU A 65 -5.13 0.51 -7.82
CA LEU A 65 -3.98 -0.36 -7.60
C LEU A 65 -4.41 -1.84 -7.69
N PRO A 66 -3.67 -2.69 -8.40
CA PRO A 66 -3.94 -4.13 -8.43
C PRO A 66 -3.59 -4.79 -7.08
N ASP A 67 -4.16 -5.97 -6.85
CA ASP A 67 -3.91 -6.84 -5.68
C ASP A 67 -2.45 -7.32 -5.54
N THR A 68 -1.63 -7.12 -6.58
CA THR A 68 -0.19 -7.35 -6.58
C THR A 68 0.62 -6.19 -5.99
N VAL A 69 -0.02 -5.04 -5.77
CA VAL A 69 0.59 -3.80 -5.25
C VAL A 69 -0.04 -3.38 -3.93
N LEU A 70 -1.38 -3.32 -3.88
CA LEU A 70 -2.14 -3.02 -2.67
C LEU A 70 -2.64 -4.32 -2.06
N PHE A 71 -2.13 -4.65 -0.88
CA PHE A 71 -2.51 -5.86 -0.14
C PHE A 71 -3.54 -5.50 0.92
N GLN A 72 -4.68 -6.19 0.90
CA GLN A 72 -5.82 -5.95 1.80
C GLN A 72 -6.27 -7.26 2.42
N ALA A 73 -6.42 -7.32 3.74
CA ALA A 73 -6.81 -8.54 4.43
C ALA A 73 -7.35 -8.29 5.84
N ASP A 74 -8.16 -9.22 6.35
CA ASP A 74 -8.62 -9.20 7.75
C ASP A 74 -7.56 -9.68 8.76
N GLY A 75 -6.51 -10.36 8.29
CA GLY A 75 -5.51 -10.99 9.14
C GLY A 75 -4.13 -11.11 8.52
N TYR A 76 -3.10 -11.21 9.37
CA TYR A 76 -1.71 -11.27 8.93
C TYR A 76 -1.34 -12.55 8.17
N ASP A 77 -2.04 -13.66 8.40
CA ASP A 77 -1.85 -14.88 7.60
C ASP A 77 -2.35 -14.70 6.17
N GLU A 78 -3.51 -14.08 5.98
CA GLU A 78 -4.03 -13.75 4.65
C GLU A 78 -3.19 -12.67 3.95
N LEU A 79 -2.88 -11.57 4.65
CA LEU A 79 -2.01 -10.51 4.14
C LEU A 79 -0.68 -11.08 3.63
N PHE A 80 -0.03 -11.92 4.44
CA PHE A 80 1.23 -12.52 4.05
C PHE A 80 1.07 -13.55 2.92
N SER A 81 -0.09 -14.21 2.81
CA SER A 81 -0.39 -15.08 1.67
C SER A 81 -0.45 -14.30 0.35
N GLN A 82 -1.12 -13.14 0.35
CA GLN A 82 -1.18 -12.26 -0.83
C GLN A 82 0.21 -11.73 -1.20
N ILE A 83 0.98 -11.28 -0.19
CA ILE A 83 2.38 -10.86 -0.39
C ILE A 83 3.19 -12.00 -1.02
N VAL A 84 3.17 -13.23 -0.48
CA VAL A 84 3.94 -14.33 -1.08
C VAL A 84 3.50 -14.62 -2.52
N ALA A 85 2.21 -14.51 -2.81
CA ALA A 85 1.67 -14.74 -4.15
C ALA A 85 2.06 -13.65 -5.17
N SER A 86 2.35 -12.42 -4.72
CA SER A 86 2.83 -11.35 -5.62
C SER A 86 4.28 -11.56 -6.07
N PHE A 87 5.06 -12.38 -5.35
CA PHE A 87 6.40 -12.76 -5.78
C PHE A 87 6.38 -14.01 -6.68
N GLY A 88 7.26 -14.03 -7.68
CA GLY A 88 7.44 -15.19 -8.55
C GLY A 88 8.01 -16.43 -7.82
N PRO A 89 7.86 -17.63 -8.40
CA PRO A 89 8.24 -18.91 -7.78
C PRO A 89 9.73 -19.03 -7.44
N GLN A 90 10.58 -18.17 -8.00
CA GLN A 90 12.00 -18.06 -7.70
C GLN A 90 12.31 -17.48 -6.32
N VAL A 91 11.37 -16.78 -5.68
CA VAL A 91 11.57 -16.19 -4.35
C VAL A 91 11.16 -17.19 -3.28
N SER A 92 12.11 -17.55 -2.41
CA SER A 92 11.87 -18.49 -1.33
C SER A 92 11.60 -17.76 -0.01
N PHE A 93 10.47 -18.06 0.61
CA PHE A 93 10.10 -17.57 1.93
C PHE A 93 10.28 -18.67 2.97
N VAL A 94 10.92 -18.34 4.09
CA VAL A 94 11.08 -19.27 5.22
C VAL A 94 9.83 -19.22 6.11
N LEU A 95 9.29 -18.01 6.32
CA LEU A 95 8.00 -17.82 6.95
C LEU A 95 6.89 -18.32 6.02
N THR A 96 5.87 -18.97 6.59
CA THR A 96 4.67 -19.40 5.88
C THR A 96 3.42 -18.76 6.48
N PRO A 97 2.35 -18.50 5.68
CA PRO A 97 1.08 -17.97 6.18
C PRO A 97 0.53 -18.73 7.39
N LYS A 98 0.61 -20.07 7.36
CA LYS A 98 0.14 -20.94 8.46
C LYS A 98 0.82 -20.67 9.81
N GLN A 99 2.06 -20.17 9.80
CA GLN A 99 2.78 -19.82 11.04
C GLN A 99 2.34 -18.49 11.65
N LEU A 100 1.48 -17.74 10.97
CA LEU A 100 0.91 -16.47 11.42
C LEU A 100 -0.53 -16.62 11.92
N HIS A 101 -1.17 -17.77 11.66
CA HIS A 101 -2.53 -18.04 12.12
C HIS A 101 -2.64 -17.93 13.65
N LYS A 102 -3.56 -17.07 14.13
CA LYS A 102 -3.78 -16.77 15.56
C LYS A 102 -2.53 -16.29 16.31
N VAL A 103 -1.53 -15.77 15.61
CA VAL A 103 -0.40 -15.08 16.24
C VAL A 103 -0.82 -13.66 16.58
N GLU A 104 -0.41 -13.17 17.75
CA GLU A 104 -0.64 -11.78 18.16
C GLU A 104 -0.06 -10.80 17.13
N ALA A 105 -0.77 -9.69 16.91
CA ALA A 105 -0.56 -8.76 15.81
C ALA A 105 0.89 -8.27 15.69
N LEU A 106 1.47 -7.74 16.78
CA LEU A 106 2.82 -7.21 16.75
C LEU A 106 3.85 -8.29 16.46
N LYS A 107 3.67 -9.49 17.04
CA LYS A 107 4.54 -10.63 16.77
C LYS A 107 4.42 -11.14 15.32
N ALA A 108 3.22 -11.16 14.76
CA ALA A 108 2.97 -11.55 13.38
C ALA A 108 3.63 -10.56 12.41
N LEU A 109 3.36 -9.27 12.59
CA LEU A 109 3.90 -8.20 11.78
C LEU A 109 5.43 -8.13 11.85
N ASN A 110 6.02 -8.30 13.03
CA ASN A 110 7.48 -8.36 13.18
C ASN A 110 8.09 -9.53 12.39
N ARG A 111 7.45 -10.70 12.35
CA ARG A 111 7.92 -11.85 11.56
C ARG A 111 7.86 -11.56 10.06
N ILE A 112 6.77 -10.96 9.60
CA ILE A 112 6.61 -10.54 8.19
C ILE A 112 7.71 -9.55 7.83
N GLN A 113 7.88 -8.48 8.61
CA GLN A 113 8.89 -7.45 8.33
C GLN A 113 10.32 -8.02 8.30
N VAL A 114 10.67 -8.92 9.21
CA VAL A 114 11.99 -9.60 9.20
C VAL A 114 12.19 -10.42 7.92
N GLN A 115 11.15 -11.16 7.49
CA GLN A 115 11.21 -11.93 6.25
C GLN A 115 11.40 -11.00 5.04
N LEU A 116 10.61 -9.92 4.94
CA LEU A 116 10.67 -8.94 3.85
C LEU A 116 12.00 -8.19 3.76
N SER A 117 12.60 -7.85 4.90
CA SER A 117 13.90 -7.16 4.97
C SER A 117 15.05 -8.02 4.42
N SER A 118 14.84 -9.33 4.25
CA SER A 118 15.87 -10.26 3.77
C SER A 118 15.88 -10.51 2.25
N LEU A 119 14.83 -10.10 1.52
CA LEU A 119 14.58 -10.53 0.14
C LEU A 119 15.48 -9.87 -0.92
N SER A 120 16.06 -8.70 -0.66
CA SER A 120 16.90 -7.98 -1.62
C SER A 120 18.10 -7.34 -0.93
N ARG A 121 19.32 -7.66 -1.37
CA ARG A 121 20.52 -7.02 -0.82
C ARG A 121 20.74 -5.61 -1.35
N GLU A 122 20.39 -5.36 -2.60
CA GLU A 122 20.61 -4.07 -3.27
C GLU A 122 19.71 -2.98 -2.68
N THR A 123 18.42 -3.27 -2.56
CA THR A 123 17.42 -2.34 -2.02
C THR A 123 17.21 -2.47 -0.50
N ARG A 124 18.05 -3.29 0.15
CA ARG A 124 18.00 -3.61 1.59
C ARG A 124 16.65 -4.21 2.05
N GLY A 125 16.00 -4.96 1.16
CA GLY A 125 14.72 -5.60 1.39
C GLY A 125 13.55 -4.63 1.36
N TYR A 126 12.38 -5.14 1.73
CA TYR A 126 11.14 -4.38 1.71
C TYR A 126 10.69 -3.98 3.11
N VAL A 127 10.02 -2.83 3.18
CA VAL A 127 9.24 -2.36 4.32
C VAL A 127 7.77 -2.53 3.97
N LEU A 128 7.03 -3.19 4.86
CA LEU A 128 5.58 -3.20 4.79
C LEU A 128 5.08 -1.84 5.30
N LEU A 129 4.38 -1.12 4.43
CA LEU A 129 3.93 0.24 4.68
C LEU A 129 2.40 0.25 4.71
N ASP A 130 1.82 0.63 5.85
CA ASP A 130 0.40 0.97 5.92
C ASP A 130 0.16 2.11 4.92
N PHE A 131 -0.87 2.01 4.08
CA PHE A 131 -1.08 2.93 2.98
C PHE A 131 -2.57 3.25 2.79
N SER A 132 -2.93 4.53 2.90
CA SER A 132 -4.32 5.00 2.99
C SER A 132 -5.08 4.40 4.19
N GLU A 133 -6.30 4.88 4.44
CA GLU A 133 -7.22 4.20 5.35
C GLU A 133 -7.80 2.93 4.71
N PRO A 134 -7.90 1.81 5.46
CA PRO A 134 -8.61 0.61 5.00
C PRO A 134 -10.11 0.89 4.83
N LEU A 135 -10.70 0.38 3.74
CA LEU A 135 -12.12 0.59 3.42
C LEU A 135 -12.99 -0.61 3.80
N ASP A 136 -12.64 -1.79 3.31
CA ASP A 136 -13.41 -3.03 3.49
C ASP A 136 -12.76 -4.01 4.48
N ASP A 137 -11.42 -4.07 4.46
CA ASP A 137 -10.61 -5.00 5.27
C ASP A 137 -9.99 -4.31 6.48
N ALA A 138 -9.52 -5.10 7.45
CA ALA A 138 -8.84 -4.59 8.64
C ALA A 138 -7.42 -4.04 8.36
N LEU A 139 -6.73 -4.56 7.35
CA LEU A 139 -5.35 -4.22 7.00
C LEU A 139 -5.29 -3.75 5.55
N GLN A 140 -4.50 -2.71 5.29
CA GLN A 140 -4.22 -2.21 3.95
C GLN A 140 -2.77 -1.72 3.87
N ALA A 141 -1.97 -2.36 3.04
CA ALA A 141 -0.54 -2.09 2.97
C ALA A 141 0.04 -2.28 1.57
N VAL A 142 1.19 -1.64 1.34
CA VAL A 142 2.01 -1.81 0.14
C VAL A 142 3.43 -2.25 0.52
N LEU A 143 4.18 -2.78 -0.44
CA LEU A 143 5.59 -3.10 -0.27
C LEU A 143 6.48 -2.03 -0.88
N VAL A 144 7.35 -1.45 -0.06
CA VAL A 144 8.29 -0.40 -0.50
C VAL A 144 9.70 -0.85 -0.26
N TYR A 145 10.58 -0.64 -1.23
CA TYR A 145 12.01 -0.84 -1.00
C TYR A 145 12.52 0.02 0.15
N SER A 146 13.33 -0.56 1.03
CA SER A 146 13.85 0.17 2.20
C SER A 146 14.66 1.42 1.81
N THR A 147 15.26 1.42 0.62
CA THR A 147 15.96 2.57 0.04
C THR A 147 15.04 3.68 -0.45
N ASP A 148 13.81 3.35 -0.86
CA ASP A 148 12.82 4.31 -1.36
C ASP A 148 11.90 4.85 -0.27
N LEU A 149 11.84 4.18 0.89
CA LEU A 149 10.97 4.56 2.01
C LEU A 149 11.00 6.06 2.34
N PRO A 150 12.16 6.74 2.51
CA PRO A 150 12.17 8.17 2.83
C PRO A 150 11.43 9.01 1.79
N ARG A 151 11.62 8.67 0.50
CA ARG A 151 11.00 9.41 -0.59
C ARG A 151 9.52 9.11 -0.71
N VAL A 152 9.10 7.87 -0.50
CA VAL A 152 7.67 7.50 -0.45
C VAL A 152 6.95 8.25 0.67
N MET A 153 7.55 8.34 1.87
CA MET A 153 6.95 9.08 2.99
C MET A 153 6.79 10.57 2.68
N GLU A 154 7.78 11.20 2.04
CA GLU A 154 7.68 12.60 1.58
C GLU A 154 6.55 12.79 0.56
N LEU A 155 6.45 11.88 -0.41
CA LEU A 155 5.45 11.95 -1.48
C LEU A 155 4.04 11.75 -0.94
N ALA A 156 3.84 10.76 -0.07
CA ALA A 156 2.56 10.47 0.57
C ALA A 156 2.02 11.71 1.31
N VAL A 157 2.86 12.36 2.11
CA VAL A 157 2.52 13.64 2.77
C VAL A 157 2.17 14.72 1.74
N ALA A 158 2.95 14.83 0.66
CA ALA A 158 2.76 15.86 -0.35
C ALA A 158 1.46 15.70 -1.17
N VAL A 159 0.99 14.47 -1.35
CA VAL A 159 -0.28 14.18 -2.04
C VAL A 159 -1.46 13.99 -1.08
N GLY A 160 -1.21 13.97 0.23
CA GLY A 160 -2.25 13.87 1.26
C GLY A 160 -2.73 12.45 1.54
N ILE A 161 -1.93 11.43 1.23
CA ILE A 161 -2.24 10.02 1.51
C ILE A 161 -1.55 9.59 2.80
N TYR A 162 -2.28 8.92 3.69
CA TYR A 162 -1.68 8.37 4.90
C TYR A 162 -0.68 7.26 4.54
N ALA A 163 0.51 7.32 5.13
CA ALA A 163 1.50 6.26 5.03
C ALA A 163 2.33 6.16 6.31
N ALA A 164 2.57 4.93 6.78
CA ALA A 164 3.46 4.68 7.91
C ALA A 164 4.08 3.28 7.85
N PRO A 165 5.34 3.09 8.26
CA PRO A 165 5.90 1.75 8.42
C PRO A 165 5.06 0.95 9.41
N ALA A 166 4.46 -0.14 8.94
CA ALA A 166 3.38 -0.84 9.64
C ALA A 166 3.82 -1.34 11.03
N LEU A 167 5.03 -1.88 11.12
CA LEU A 167 5.58 -2.41 12.37
C LEU A 167 5.77 -1.31 13.42
N GLU A 168 6.28 -0.16 13.00
CA GLU A 168 6.53 1.01 13.84
C GLU A 168 5.20 1.65 14.28
N ALA A 169 4.24 1.78 13.36
CA ALA A 169 2.90 2.29 13.66
C ALA A 169 2.21 1.44 14.72
N LEU A 170 2.23 0.11 14.56
CA LEU A 170 1.63 -0.81 15.53
C LEU A 170 2.33 -0.77 16.89
N LYS A 171 3.67 -0.69 16.93
CA LYS A 171 4.43 -0.52 18.18
C LYS A 171 4.04 0.76 18.91
N ALA A 172 3.88 1.86 18.18
CA ALA A 172 3.47 3.14 18.75
C ALA A 172 2.04 3.07 19.31
N ALA A 173 1.11 2.46 18.57
CA ALA A 173 -0.27 2.27 19.01
C ALA A 173 -0.37 1.41 20.27
N GLN A 174 0.44 0.36 20.41
CA GLN A 174 0.46 -0.49 21.60
C GLN A 174 1.21 0.14 22.79
N SER A 175 2.20 1.00 22.55
CA SER A 175 2.97 1.66 23.62
C SER A 175 2.27 2.90 24.19
N GLY A 176 1.28 3.44 23.48
CA GLY A 176 0.43 4.56 23.91
C GLY A 176 -0.84 4.14 24.66
N GLN A 177 -1.04 2.84 24.88
CA GLN A 177 -2.09 2.26 25.72
C GLN A 177 -1.54 1.93 27.12
#